data_AF-A0A972U5P5-F1
#
_entry.id   AF-A0A972U5P5-F1
#
_cell.length_a   1.000
_cell.length_b   1.000
_cell.length_c   1.000
_cell.angle_alpha   90.00
_cell.angle_beta   90.00
_cell.angle_gamma   90.00
#
_symmetry.space_group_name_H-M   'P 1'
#
loop_
_entity.id
_entity.type
_entity.pdbx_description
1 polymer ?
#
loop_
_entity_poly.entity_id
_entity_poly.type
_entity_poly.pdbx_seq_one_letter_code
_entity_poly.pdbx_strand_id
1 'polypeptide(L)'
;MKTGSTKQDGNIAISLPGRLPLSCIVVFLWVAAYNMYTGRVMLVGYPAWGTLALLALVLIALPRRSDWSYWRQWRSRFAWCTAVSLALLAMLTLSERTIFIQHDVPSFLVRIVASLTTLLRFEAIPASGEVAIWTDLGWRRIACHAESFGVEYGLAALLWCVCFCALLRSPLRRLRFAVTVVCILLAYQCLRFTLAAVLYAETSWSGILWNPIVMCLSQLPLAAILNRVGVKYTARCNASEAQPQRIALSRMEKYANPLGFAALSAGLALLVIAFWYKPLGVQQFGRVLIDDAHSNWEWSTPFERHSFGEKATYGYGSLRALLQRYWPTDVNESTSLDSIDLSLYQVVILKTPTKPYTPSEIDAVLEFIHAGGGVWMIGDHDNLFGMGQYLNSM
;
A
#
# COMPACT_ATOMS: atom_id res chain seq x y z
N MET A 1 -26.16 61.95 -45.52
CA MET A 1 -25.32 60.76 -45.27
C MET A 1 -25.11 60.62 -43.76
N LYS A 2 -25.83 59.71 -43.09
CA LYS A 2 -25.64 59.37 -41.68
C LYS A 2 -24.84 58.07 -41.62
N THR A 3 -23.61 58.13 -41.11
CA THR A 3 -22.75 56.97 -40.89
C THR A 3 -23.11 56.33 -39.54
N GLY A 4 -23.82 55.20 -39.60
CA GLY A 4 -24.15 54.39 -38.43
C GLY A 4 -22.97 53.53 -38.00
N SER A 5 -22.32 53.91 -36.90
CA SER A 5 -21.31 53.11 -36.20
C SER A 5 -22.02 52.14 -35.25
N THR A 6 -22.22 50.90 -35.69
CA THR A 6 -22.59 49.78 -34.80
C THR A 6 -21.36 49.36 -34.00
N LYS A 7 -21.27 49.83 -32.75
CA LYS A 7 -20.39 49.27 -31.72
C LYS A 7 -20.80 47.81 -31.48
N GLN A 8 -20.04 46.88 -32.05
CA GLN A 8 -20.04 45.49 -31.60
C GLN A 8 -19.30 45.47 -30.26
N ASP A 9 -20.04 45.48 -29.16
CA ASP A 9 -19.50 45.20 -27.84
C ASP A 9 -19.03 43.75 -27.82
N GLY A 10 -17.74 43.58 -28.12
CA GLY A 10 -17.01 42.34 -27.99
C GLY A 10 -16.91 41.94 -26.53
N ASN A 11 -17.99 41.36 -26.00
CA ASN A 11 -17.94 40.53 -24.81
C ASN A 11 -17.10 39.30 -25.15
N ILE A 12 -15.78 39.45 -25.07
CA ILE A 12 -14.85 38.34 -24.96
C ILE A 12 -15.16 37.73 -23.60
N ALA A 13 -16.16 36.86 -23.57
CA ALA A 13 -16.39 35.96 -22.47
C ALA A 13 -15.10 35.15 -22.34
N ILE A 14 -14.26 35.54 -21.39
CA ILE A 14 -13.10 34.78 -20.96
C ILE A 14 -13.69 33.47 -20.46
N SER A 15 -13.76 32.48 -21.35
CA SER A 15 -14.22 31.15 -21.00
C SER A 15 -13.24 30.65 -19.96
N LEU A 16 -13.67 30.66 -18.69
CA LEU A 16 -12.91 30.13 -17.58
C LEU A 16 -12.39 28.76 -18.02
N PRO A 17 -11.05 28.53 -17.97
CA PRO A 17 -10.46 27.30 -18.45
C PRO A 17 -11.21 26.12 -17.85
N GLY A 18 -11.83 25.33 -18.74
CA GLY A 18 -12.73 24.25 -18.37
C GLY A 18 -12.09 23.40 -17.28
N ARG A 19 -12.83 23.24 -16.17
CA ARG A 19 -12.40 22.49 -14.99
C ARG A 19 -11.80 21.16 -15.44
N LEU A 20 -10.54 20.93 -15.05
CA LEU A 20 -9.75 19.76 -15.43
C LEU A 20 -10.50 18.47 -15.07
N PRO A 21 -10.53 17.46 -15.95
CA PRO A 21 -11.03 16.14 -15.59
C PRO A 21 -10.17 15.58 -14.44
N LEU A 22 -10.82 14.87 -13.50
CA LEU A 22 -10.26 14.25 -12.29
C LEU A 22 -8.72 14.25 -12.26
N SER A 23 -8.12 15.17 -11.50
CA SER A 23 -6.66 15.30 -11.41
C SER A 23 -6.04 13.99 -10.91
N CYS A 24 -4.87 13.59 -11.41
CA CYS A 24 -4.11 12.42 -10.91
C CYS A 24 -4.00 12.42 -9.38
N ILE A 25 -3.90 13.61 -8.79
CA ILE A 25 -3.82 13.83 -7.35
C ILE A 25 -4.98 13.15 -6.62
N VAL A 26 -6.21 13.19 -7.16
CA VAL A 26 -7.37 12.53 -6.55
C VAL A 26 -7.23 11.01 -6.56
N VAL A 27 -6.70 10.43 -7.64
CA VAL A 27 -6.44 8.99 -7.74
C VAL A 27 -5.35 8.57 -6.74
N PHE A 28 -4.28 9.36 -6.60
CA PHE A 28 -3.22 9.08 -5.64
C PHE A 28 -3.68 9.23 -4.18
N LEU A 29 -4.49 10.24 -3.88
CA LEU A 29 -5.12 10.40 -2.56
C LEU A 29 -6.06 9.24 -2.24
N TRP A 30 -6.75 8.69 -3.24
CA TRP A 30 -7.55 7.48 -3.10
C TRP A 30 -6.71 6.25 -2.71
N VAL A 31 -5.60 6.01 -3.41
CA VAL A 31 -4.69 4.90 -3.09
C VAL A 31 -4.05 5.09 -1.73
N ALA A 32 -3.65 6.31 -1.39
CA ALA A 32 -3.12 6.63 -0.08
C ALA A 32 -4.15 6.38 1.03
N ALA A 33 -5.39 6.85 0.87
CA ALA A 33 -6.47 6.61 1.82
C ALA A 33 -6.77 5.11 1.97
N TYR A 34 -6.73 4.35 0.87
CA TYR A 34 -6.88 2.90 0.89
C TYR A 34 -5.74 2.22 1.65
N ASN A 35 -4.48 2.55 1.36
CA ASN A 35 -3.31 2.01 2.06
C ASN A 35 -3.29 2.36 3.57
N MET A 36 -3.79 3.54 3.92
CA MET A 36 -3.99 3.91 5.32
C MET A 36 -5.13 3.10 5.96
N TYR A 37 -6.19 2.79 5.22
CA TYR A 37 -7.36 2.03 5.68
C TYR A 37 -7.12 0.53 5.82
N THR A 38 -6.40 -0.11 4.89
CA THR A 38 -6.15 -1.57 4.91
C THR A 38 -5.15 -2.03 5.97
N GLY A 39 -4.71 -1.12 6.85
CA GLY A 39 -3.94 -1.49 8.04
C GLY A 39 -2.43 -1.52 7.83
N ARG A 40 -1.88 -0.95 6.74
CA ARG A 40 -0.46 -0.56 6.77
C ARG A 40 -0.21 0.60 7.75
N VAL A 41 -1.24 1.41 8.06
CA VAL A 41 -1.35 2.21 9.30
C VAL A 41 -2.34 1.52 10.25
N MET A 42 -1.92 0.55 11.06
CA MET A 42 -2.72 0.17 12.24
C MET A 42 -2.44 1.14 13.39
N LEU A 43 -2.70 2.43 13.17
CA LEU A 43 -3.11 3.27 14.29
C LEU A 43 -4.62 3.06 14.43
N VAL A 44 -4.96 2.02 15.20
CA VAL A 44 -6.25 1.86 15.89
C VAL A 44 -7.49 1.81 14.99
N GLY A 45 -7.90 0.59 14.62
CA GLY A 45 -9.27 0.09 14.87
C GLY A 45 -10.50 0.87 14.39
N TYR A 46 -10.41 1.84 13.47
CA TYR A 46 -11.59 2.61 13.06
C TYR A 46 -11.83 2.57 11.54
N PRO A 47 -12.84 1.81 11.06
CA PRO A 47 -13.33 1.94 9.69
C PRO A 47 -13.78 3.36 9.32
N ALA A 48 -13.96 4.24 10.31
CA ALA A 48 -14.35 5.63 10.16
C ALA A 48 -13.42 6.45 9.25
N TRP A 49 -12.10 6.20 9.24
CA TRP A 49 -11.17 6.99 8.40
C TRP A 49 -11.36 6.72 6.91
N GLY A 50 -11.63 5.47 6.52
CA GLY A 50 -11.97 5.13 5.14
C GLY A 50 -13.31 5.73 4.72
N THR A 51 -14.30 5.69 5.62
CA THR A 51 -15.62 6.31 5.38
C THR A 51 -15.52 7.83 5.29
N LEU A 52 -14.71 8.48 6.12
CA LEU A 52 -14.47 9.92 6.13
C LEU A 52 -13.68 10.37 4.89
N ALA A 53 -12.68 9.61 4.43
CA ALA A 53 -11.98 9.88 3.18
C ALA A 53 -12.93 9.77 1.97
N LEU A 54 -13.73 8.70 1.91
CA LEU A 54 -14.78 8.51 0.91
C LEU A 54 -15.81 9.66 0.93
N LEU A 55 -16.29 10.05 2.11
CA LEU A 55 -17.23 11.16 2.29
C LEU A 55 -16.63 12.49 1.87
N ALA A 56 -15.39 12.80 2.28
CA ALA A 56 -14.69 14.02 1.88
C ALA A 56 -14.52 14.09 0.35
N LEU A 57 -14.25 12.96 -0.30
CA LEU A 57 -14.11 12.87 -1.75
C LEU A 57 -15.47 13.00 -2.47
N VAL A 58 -16.55 12.43 -1.91
CA VAL A 58 -17.92 12.67 -2.39
C VAL A 58 -18.28 14.15 -2.25
N LEU A 59 -17.92 14.79 -1.14
CA LEU A 59 -18.17 16.22 -0.89
C LEU A 59 -17.36 17.13 -1.82
N ILE A 60 -16.11 16.77 -2.15
CA ILE A 60 -15.28 17.49 -3.13
C ILE A 60 -15.82 17.29 -4.55
N ALA A 61 -16.40 16.12 -4.85
CA ALA A 61 -16.98 15.81 -6.15
C ALA A 61 -18.41 16.34 -6.34
N LEU A 62 -19.10 16.76 -5.28
CA LEU A 62 -20.44 17.33 -5.36
C LEU A 62 -20.38 18.74 -5.99
N PRO A 63 -21.07 18.97 -7.11
CA PRO A 63 -21.05 20.27 -7.77
C PRO A 63 -21.74 21.32 -6.89
N ARG A 64 -21.14 22.52 -6.81
CA ARG A 64 -21.77 23.68 -6.17
C ARG A 64 -23.08 24.01 -6.90
N ARG A 65 -24.09 24.43 -6.11
CA ARG A 65 -25.51 24.59 -6.46
C ARG A 65 -25.80 25.40 -7.74
N SER A 66 -24.86 26.21 -8.24
CA SER A 66 -25.02 27.06 -9.42
C SER A 66 -24.89 26.33 -10.78
N ASP A 67 -24.35 25.11 -10.83
CA ASP A 67 -23.99 24.42 -12.09
C ASP A 67 -24.98 23.28 -12.48
N TRP A 68 -26.26 23.38 -12.11
CA TRP A 68 -27.26 22.30 -12.27
C TRP A 68 -27.58 21.90 -13.73
N SER A 69 -27.36 22.78 -14.71
CA SER A 69 -27.56 22.44 -16.14
C SER A 69 -26.54 21.41 -16.65
N TYR A 70 -25.40 21.24 -15.98
CA TYR A 70 -24.36 20.26 -16.29
C TYR A 70 -24.55 18.91 -15.59
N TRP A 71 -25.63 18.74 -14.81
CA TRP A 71 -25.86 17.59 -13.94
C TRP A 71 -25.93 16.24 -14.69
N ARG A 72 -26.51 16.20 -15.90
CA ARG A 72 -26.55 14.96 -16.72
C ARG A 72 -25.17 14.52 -17.20
N GLN A 73 -24.34 15.46 -17.65
CA GLN A 73 -22.96 15.18 -18.07
C GLN A 73 -22.06 14.80 -16.90
N TRP A 74 -22.33 15.39 -15.72
CA TRP A 74 -21.62 15.03 -14.50
C TRP A 74 -21.98 13.65 -13.99
N ARG A 75 -23.25 13.23 -14.06
CA ARG A 75 -23.67 11.89 -13.62
C ARG A 75 -22.96 10.77 -14.37
N SER A 76 -22.84 10.85 -15.69
CA SER A 76 -22.17 9.80 -16.47
C SER A 76 -20.67 9.77 -16.22
N ARG A 77 -20.03 10.93 -16.09
CA ARG A 77 -18.60 11.06 -15.75
C ARG A 77 -18.31 10.58 -14.34
N PHE A 78 -19.15 10.94 -13.38
CA PHE A 78 -19.04 10.51 -12.00
C PHE A 78 -19.21 8.99 -11.88
N ALA A 79 -20.26 8.42 -12.48
CA ALA A 79 -20.48 6.97 -12.48
C ALA A 79 -19.28 6.21 -13.09
N TRP A 80 -18.71 6.70 -14.20
CA TRP A 80 -17.50 6.12 -14.78
C TRP A 80 -16.27 6.25 -13.90
N CYS A 81 -16.03 7.43 -13.33
CA CYS A 81 -14.90 7.64 -12.42
C CYS A 81 -15.04 6.77 -11.16
N THR A 82 -16.22 6.70 -10.55
CA THR A 82 -16.51 5.83 -9.41
C THR A 82 -16.35 4.36 -9.77
N ALA A 83 -16.85 3.92 -10.92
CA ALA A 83 -16.67 2.54 -11.41
C ALA A 83 -15.20 2.15 -11.53
N VAL A 84 -14.41 3.00 -12.18
CA VAL A 84 -12.97 2.83 -12.36
C VAL A 84 -12.26 2.83 -11.01
N SER A 85 -12.61 3.75 -10.10
CA SER A 85 -12.05 3.82 -8.75
C SER A 85 -12.36 2.57 -7.91
N LEU A 86 -13.54 1.98 -8.04
CA LEU A 86 -13.92 0.77 -7.30
C LEU A 86 -13.25 -0.49 -7.90
N ALA A 87 -13.17 -0.57 -9.22
CA ALA A 87 -12.41 -1.62 -9.90
C ALA A 87 -10.90 -1.54 -9.56
N LEU A 88 -10.35 -0.32 -9.45
CA LEU A 88 -8.99 -0.08 -8.96
C LEU A 88 -8.78 -0.62 -7.56
N LEU A 89 -9.69 -0.26 -6.65
CA LEU A 89 -9.60 -0.69 -5.26
C LEU A 89 -9.56 -2.21 -5.18
N ALA A 90 -10.44 -2.88 -5.92
CA ALA A 90 -10.53 -4.33 -5.89
C ALA A 90 -9.34 -5.03 -6.57
N MET A 91 -8.83 -4.50 -7.70
CA MET A 91 -7.61 -5.04 -8.32
C MET A 91 -6.40 -4.84 -7.40
N LEU A 92 -6.29 -3.70 -6.71
CA LEU A 92 -5.26 -3.47 -5.71
C LEU A 92 -5.36 -4.49 -4.57
N THR A 93 -6.54 -4.67 -3.97
CA THR A 93 -6.76 -5.68 -2.91
C THR A 93 -6.44 -7.10 -3.36
N LEU A 94 -6.78 -7.47 -4.60
CA LEU A 94 -6.49 -8.79 -5.16
C LEU A 94 -4.98 -8.97 -5.44
N SER A 95 -4.32 -7.94 -5.96
CA SER A 95 -2.89 -7.95 -6.27
C SER A 95 -2.01 -7.98 -5.01
N GLU A 96 -2.40 -7.29 -3.94
CA GLU A 96 -1.77 -7.37 -2.61
C GLU A 96 -1.72 -8.80 -2.08
N ARG A 97 -2.78 -9.59 -2.32
CA ARG A 97 -2.90 -10.96 -1.80
C ARG A 97 -2.25 -12.04 -2.66
N THR A 98 -1.94 -11.76 -3.93
CA THR A 98 -1.49 -12.79 -4.90
C THR A 98 -0.16 -12.50 -5.57
N ILE A 99 0.20 -11.23 -5.76
CA ILE A 99 1.33 -10.84 -6.64
C ILE A 99 2.49 -10.23 -5.84
N PHE A 100 2.23 -9.52 -4.74
CA PHE A 100 3.28 -8.68 -4.13
C PHE A 100 4.14 -9.38 -3.07
N ILE A 101 3.70 -10.53 -2.53
CA ILE A 101 4.41 -11.21 -1.42
C ILE A 101 5.62 -12.04 -1.91
N GLN A 102 5.77 -12.32 -3.21
CA GLN A 102 6.77 -13.31 -3.69
C GLN A 102 7.55 -12.95 -4.96
N HIS A 103 7.40 -11.74 -5.52
CA HIS A 103 8.08 -11.40 -6.77
C HIS A 103 9.20 -10.38 -6.57
N ASP A 104 10.43 -10.87 -6.73
CA ASP A 104 11.60 -10.05 -6.95
C ASP A 104 11.41 -9.21 -8.22
N VAL A 105 11.86 -7.96 -8.18
CA VAL A 105 11.88 -7.15 -9.40
C VAL A 105 12.89 -7.73 -10.40
N PRO A 106 12.66 -7.54 -11.72
CA PRO A 106 13.64 -7.92 -12.73
C PRO A 106 15.05 -7.42 -12.40
N SER A 107 16.06 -8.27 -12.59
CA SER A 107 17.45 -8.01 -12.20
C SER A 107 18.04 -6.72 -12.80
N PHE A 108 17.55 -6.27 -13.95
CA PHE A 108 17.98 -5.00 -14.54
C PHE A 108 17.56 -3.78 -13.70
N LEU A 109 16.40 -3.82 -13.03
CA LEU A 109 15.96 -2.75 -12.13
C LEU A 109 16.85 -2.67 -10.89
N VAL A 110 17.25 -3.83 -10.35
CA VAL A 110 18.22 -3.92 -9.24
C VAL A 110 19.54 -3.24 -9.61
N ARG A 111 20.05 -3.48 -10.82
CA ARG A 111 21.27 -2.82 -11.33
C ARG A 111 21.12 -1.32 -11.49
N ILE A 112 19.96 -0.85 -11.95
CA ILE A 112 19.64 0.59 -12.05
C ILE A 112 19.66 1.22 -10.67
N VAL A 113 18.99 0.61 -9.69
CA VAL A 113 18.98 1.11 -8.31
C VAL A 113 20.39 1.17 -7.74
N ALA A 114 21.17 0.10 -7.85
CA ALA A 114 22.55 0.09 -7.36
C ALA A 114 23.37 1.22 -8.01
N SER A 115 23.25 1.41 -9.33
CA SER A 115 23.96 2.48 -10.05
C SER A 115 23.53 3.88 -9.61
N LEU A 116 22.23 4.10 -9.37
CA LEU A 116 21.71 5.37 -8.84
C LEU A 116 22.21 5.61 -7.40
N THR A 117 22.27 4.57 -6.58
CA THR A 117 22.83 4.63 -5.23
C THR A 117 24.33 5.00 -5.26
N THR A 118 25.10 4.39 -6.16
CA THR A 118 26.51 4.77 -6.42
C THR A 118 26.65 6.22 -6.87
N LEU A 119 25.74 6.72 -7.71
CA LEU A 119 25.72 8.12 -8.12
C LEU A 119 25.49 9.08 -6.93
N LEU A 120 24.75 8.64 -5.92
CA LEU A 120 24.55 9.35 -4.65
C LEU A 120 25.74 9.20 -3.68
N ARG A 121 26.87 8.65 -4.14
CA ARG A 121 28.12 8.43 -3.39
C ARG A 121 28.07 7.33 -2.32
N PHE A 122 27.12 6.41 -2.44
CA PHE A 122 27.06 5.21 -1.61
C PHE A 122 27.61 4.02 -2.39
N GLU A 123 28.58 3.30 -1.84
CA GLU A 123 29.06 2.08 -2.49
C GLU A 123 27.94 1.03 -2.47
N ALA A 124 27.43 0.66 -3.65
CA ALA A 124 26.30 -0.24 -3.80
C ALA A 124 26.57 -1.32 -4.84
N ILE A 125 26.21 -2.56 -4.51
CA ILE A 125 26.41 -3.74 -5.36
C ILE A 125 25.05 -4.40 -5.59
N PRO A 126 24.65 -4.67 -6.84
CA PRO A 126 23.44 -5.43 -7.13
C PRO A 126 23.66 -6.91 -6.79
N ALA A 127 22.71 -7.52 -6.08
CA ALA A 127 22.64 -8.96 -5.81
C ALA A 127 21.33 -9.55 -6.37
N SER A 128 21.15 -10.86 -6.28
CA SER A 128 19.94 -11.52 -6.80
C SER A 128 18.72 -11.11 -5.97
N GLY A 129 17.89 -10.20 -6.50
CA GLY A 129 16.70 -9.69 -5.82
C GLY A 129 16.98 -8.62 -4.76
N GLU A 130 18.23 -8.19 -4.57
CA GLU A 130 18.62 -7.25 -3.50
C GLU A 130 19.63 -6.21 -3.98
N VAL A 131 19.70 -5.06 -3.29
CA VAL A 131 20.84 -4.14 -3.39
C VAL A 131 21.56 -4.13 -2.05
N ALA A 132 22.87 -4.42 -2.09
CA ALA A 132 23.75 -4.29 -0.94
C ALA A 132 24.37 -2.88 -0.96
N ILE A 133 24.23 -2.12 0.12
CA ILE A 133 24.77 -0.77 0.30
C ILE A 133 25.78 -0.80 1.43
N TRP A 134 27.00 -0.31 1.18
CA TRP A 134 28.00 -0.12 2.22
C TRP A 134 27.68 1.13 3.04
N THR A 135 27.78 0.98 4.36
CA THR A 135 27.61 2.05 5.34
C THR A 135 28.77 1.99 6.33
N ASP A 136 28.87 2.96 7.25
CA ASP A 136 29.86 2.92 8.33
C ASP A 136 29.74 1.68 9.24
N LEU A 137 28.62 0.94 9.14
CA LEU A 137 28.37 -0.31 9.86
C LEU A 137 28.60 -1.58 9.04
N GLY A 138 29.06 -1.43 7.80
CA GLY A 138 29.18 -2.50 6.84
C GLY A 138 28.00 -2.62 5.89
N TRP A 139 27.88 -3.79 5.27
CA TRP A 139 26.92 -4.06 4.20
C TRP A 139 25.48 -4.17 4.73
N ARG A 140 24.59 -3.33 4.20
CA ARG A 140 23.14 -3.41 4.37
C ARG A 140 22.50 -3.98 3.11
N ARG A 141 21.81 -5.11 3.22
CA ARG A 141 21.07 -5.71 2.12
C ARG A 141 19.62 -5.26 2.16
N ILE A 142 19.12 -4.83 1.01
CA ILE A 142 17.75 -4.32 0.87
C ILE A 142 17.10 -5.11 -0.24
N ALA A 143 16.08 -5.88 0.13
CA ALA A 143 15.31 -6.66 -0.82
C ALA A 143 14.52 -5.74 -1.76
N CYS A 144 14.65 -6.00 -3.05
CA CYS A 144 14.04 -5.27 -4.15
C CYS A 144 12.78 -5.99 -4.61
N HIS A 145 11.74 -5.94 -3.78
CA HIS A 145 10.43 -6.48 -4.14
C HIS A 145 9.58 -5.42 -4.86
N ALA A 146 8.62 -5.88 -5.66
CA ALA A 146 7.68 -5.00 -6.35
C ALA A 146 6.92 -4.07 -5.38
N GLU A 147 6.63 -4.55 -4.17
CA GLU A 147 6.03 -3.74 -3.10
C GLU A 147 6.93 -2.56 -2.68
N SER A 148 8.22 -2.79 -2.47
CA SER A 148 9.17 -1.76 -2.06
C SER A 148 9.34 -0.67 -3.13
N PHE A 149 9.16 -1.02 -4.41
CA PHE A 149 9.11 -0.06 -5.52
C PHE A 149 7.80 0.74 -5.59
N GLY A 150 6.80 0.42 -4.77
CA GLY A 150 5.52 1.11 -4.77
C GLY A 150 4.68 0.82 -6.02
N VAL A 151 4.78 -0.41 -6.56
CA VAL A 151 4.05 -0.82 -7.78
C VAL A 151 2.53 -0.65 -7.64
N GLU A 152 1.98 -0.73 -6.43
CA GLU A 152 0.57 -0.41 -6.12
C GLU A 152 0.17 1.00 -6.60
N TYR A 153 0.99 2.02 -6.35
CA TYR A 153 0.79 3.37 -6.86
C TYR A 153 1.03 3.45 -8.37
N GLY A 154 1.94 2.60 -8.85
CA GLY A 154 2.18 2.38 -10.28
C GLY A 154 0.94 1.93 -11.03
N LEU A 155 0.21 0.95 -10.51
CA LEU A 155 -1.03 0.44 -11.12
C LEU A 155 -2.10 1.53 -11.20
N ALA A 156 -2.25 2.34 -10.15
CA ALA A 156 -3.21 3.45 -10.16
C ALA A 156 -2.86 4.52 -11.22
N ALA A 157 -1.58 4.83 -11.37
CA ALA A 157 -1.10 5.73 -12.42
C ALA A 157 -1.25 5.14 -13.83
N LEU A 158 -1.01 3.84 -14.01
CA LEU A 158 -1.25 3.14 -15.29
C LEU A 158 -2.72 3.14 -15.66
N LEU A 159 -3.63 2.94 -14.70
CA LEU A 159 -5.05 3.01 -15.02
C LEU A 159 -5.51 4.43 -15.31
N TRP A 160 -5.04 5.42 -14.55
CA TRP A 160 -5.24 6.82 -14.89
C TRP A 160 -4.79 7.09 -16.34
N CYS A 161 -3.65 6.52 -16.75
CA CYS A 161 -3.16 6.61 -18.11
C CYS A 161 -4.11 5.97 -19.14
N VAL A 162 -4.63 4.76 -18.87
CA VAL A 162 -5.62 4.09 -19.74
C VAL A 162 -6.90 4.93 -19.89
N CYS A 163 -7.44 5.43 -18.77
CA CYS A 163 -8.62 6.30 -18.78
C CYS A 163 -8.36 7.59 -19.56
N PHE A 164 -7.18 8.19 -19.39
CA PHE A 164 -6.80 9.40 -20.09
C PHE A 164 -6.58 9.15 -21.61
N CYS A 165 -5.99 8.01 -21.97
CA CYS A 165 -5.85 7.57 -23.36
C CYS A 165 -7.21 7.44 -24.07
N ALA A 166 -8.26 6.99 -23.37
CA ALA A 166 -9.61 6.93 -23.93
C ALA A 166 -10.16 8.32 -24.32
N LEU A 167 -9.69 9.39 -23.67
CA LEU A 167 -10.06 10.78 -24.00
C LEU A 167 -9.30 11.33 -25.22
N LEU A 168 -8.15 10.75 -25.56
CA LEU A 168 -7.35 11.16 -26.72
C LEU A 168 -7.90 10.48 -27.98
N ARG A 169 -8.04 11.22 -29.09
CA ARG A 169 -8.54 10.65 -30.36
C ARG A 169 -7.46 9.99 -31.21
N SER A 170 -6.33 10.67 -31.35
CA SER A 170 -5.25 10.19 -32.22
C SER A 170 -4.52 9.00 -31.60
N PRO A 171 -4.42 7.85 -32.29
CA PRO A 171 -3.73 6.67 -31.78
C PRO A 171 -2.25 6.95 -31.51
N LEU A 172 -1.60 7.75 -32.36
CA LEU A 172 -0.22 8.19 -32.15
C LEU A 172 -0.07 9.04 -30.88
N ARG A 173 -1.05 9.90 -30.57
CA ARG A 173 -1.03 10.69 -29.32
C ARG A 173 -1.26 9.80 -28.10
N ARG A 174 -2.16 8.80 -28.19
CA ARG A 174 -2.37 7.79 -27.13
C ARG A 174 -1.07 7.06 -26.84
N LEU A 175 -0.42 6.54 -27.87
CA LEU A 175 0.84 5.82 -27.73
C LEU A 175 1.92 6.71 -27.10
N ARG A 176 2.13 7.92 -27.63
CA ARG A 176 3.11 8.86 -27.08
C ARG A 176 2.83 9.21 -25.62
N PHE A 177 1.57 9.48 -25.27
CA PHE A 177 1.17 9.74 -23.90
C PHE A 177 1.42 8.53 -23.00
N ALA A 178 0.99 7.34 -23.41
CA ALA A 178 1.18 6.11 -22.65
C ALA A 178 2.66 5.80 -22.41
N VAL A 179 3.49 5.86 -23.46
CA VAL A 179 4.95 5.70 -23.34
C VAL A 179 5.53 6.75 -22.41
N THR A 180 5.13 8.02 -22.54
CA THR A 180 5.60 9.10 -21.64
C THR A 180 5.27 8.80 -20.18
N VAL A 181 4.03 8.40 -19.89
CA VAL A 181 3.59 8.07 -18.52
C VAL A 181 4.34 6.86 -17.98
N VAL A 182 4.50 5.79 -18.75
CA VAL A 182 5.23 4.58 -18.35
C VAL A 182 6.70 4.91 -18.05
N CYS A 183 7.37 5.67 -18.92
CA CYS A 183 8.76 6.07 -18.69
C CYS A 183 8.91 6.93 -17.43
N ILE A 184 8.02 7.91 -17.22
CA ILE A 184 8.01 8.74 -15.99
C ILE A 184 7.79 7.85 -14.76
N LEU A 185 6.86 6.91 -14.84
CA LEU A 185 6.55 6.00 -13.74
C LEU A 185 7.77 5.17 -13.35
N LEU A 186 8.38 4.49 -14.31
CA LEU A 186 9.55 3.62 -14.08
C LEU A 186 10.73 4.42 -13.53
N ALA A 187 11.06 5.55 -14.15
CA ALA A 187 12.15 6.41 -13.70
C ALA A 187 11.90 6.93 -12.28
N TYR A 188 10.66 7.36 -11.98
CA TYR A 188 10.30 7.86 -10.66
C TYR A 188 10.37 6.78 -9.59
N GLN A 189 9.82 5.58 -9.83
CA GLN A 189 9.85 4.52 -8.82
C GLN A 189 11.27 4.02 -8.54
N CYS A 190 12.15 3.94 -9.55
CA CYS A 190 13.57 3.66 -9.33
C CYS A 190 14.22 4.73 -8.45
N LEU A 191 14.02 6.01 -8.78
CA LEU A 191 14.58 7.11 -8.00
C LEU A 191 14.04 7.13 -6.56
N ARG A 192 12.73 6.97 -6.39
CA ARG A 192 12.07 6.91 -5.08
C ARG A 192 12.62 5.79 -4.23
N PHE A 193 12.73 4.59 -4.79
CA PHE A 193 13.27 3.43 -4.08
C PHE A 193 14.73 3.63 -3.72
N THR A 194 15.57 4.15 -4.63
CA THR A 194 16.96 4.50 -4.33
C THR A 194 17.06 5.48 -3.15
N LEU A 195 16.24 6.55 -3.14
CA LEU A 195 16.24 7.51 -2.03
C LEU A 195 15.80 6.87 -0.71
N ALA A 196 14.77 6.02 -0.74
CA ALA A 196 14.32 5.30 0.45
C ALA A 196 15.37 4.28 0.94
N ALA A 197 16.08 3.63 0.04
CA ALA A 197 17.15 2.69 0.33
C ALA A 197 18.35 3.39 0.99
N VAL A 198 18.74 4.56 0.49
CA VAL A 198 19.77 5.42 1.12
C VAL A 198 19.33 5.87 2.51
N LEU A 199 18.11 6.37 2.65
CA LEU A 199 17.59 6.79 3.95
C LEU A 199 17.51 5.62 4.94
N TYR A 200 17.12 4.43 4.49
CA TYR A 200 17.16 3.21 5.32
C TYR A 200 18.59 2.89 5.76
N ALA A 201 19.56 2.95 4.84
CA ALA A 201 20.96 2.66 5.12
C ALA A 201 21.53 3.61 6.19
N GLU A 202 21.20 4.90 6.11
CA GLU A 202 21.66 5.94 7.03
C GLU A 202 20.96 5.89 8.40
N THR A 203 19.63 5.76 8.40
CA THR A 203 18.84 5.90 9.65
C THR A 203 18.63 4.58 10.38
N SER A 204 18.88 3.44 9.72
CA SER A 204 18.46 2.10 10.18
C SER A 204 16.96 1.97 10.44
N TRP A 205 16.13 2.93 10.00
CA TRP A 205 14.68 2.87 10.16
C TRP A 205 14.08 1.90 9.14
N SER A 206 14.03 0.62 9.52
CA SER A 206 13.46 -0.45 8.69
C SER A 206 12.04 -0.13 8.23
N GLY A 207 11.28 0.64 9.00
CA GLY A 207 9.93 1.07 8.66
C GLY A 207 9.82 1.92 7.39
N ILE A 208 10.88 2.57 6.90
CA ILE A 208 10.78 3.61 5.86
C ILE A 208 10.20 3.12 4.53
N LEU A 209 10.48 1.88 4.15
CA LEU A 209 10.04 1.29 2.87
C LEU A 209 8.55 0.95 2.85
N TRP A 210 7.97 0.73 4.03
CA TRP A 210 6.59 0.28 4.22
C TRP A 210 5.76 1.28 5.02
N ASN A 211 6.36 2.36 5.50
CA ASN A 211 5.65 3.37 6.26
C ASN A 211 4.66 4.07 5.31
N PRO A 212 3.35 3.94 5.53
CA PRO A 212 2.32 4.42 4.61
C PRO A 212 2.32 5.94 4.46
N ILE A 213 2.74 6.70 5.48
CA ILE A 213 2.87 8.17 5.38
C ILE A 213 4.04 8.51 4.46
N VAL A 214 5.20 7.88 4.67
CA VAL A 214 6.37 8.05 3.79
C VAL A 214 6.04 7.61 2.36
N MET A 215 5.39 6.47 2.18
CA MET A 215 4.94 5.99 0.88
C MET A 215 3.96 6.97 0.22
N CYS A 216 2.97 7.49 0.94
CA CYS A 216 2.02 8.47 0.40
C CYS A 216 2.73 9.78 0.00
N LEU A 217 3.48 10.38 0.92
CA LEU A 217 4.17 11.66 0.68
C LEU A 217 5.17 11.56 -0.46
N SER A 218 5.91 10.45 -0.53
CA SER A 218 6.86 10.18 -1.62
C SER A 218 6.20 9.98 -2.99
N GLN A 219 4.87 9.88 -3.09
CA GLN A 219 4.15 9.72 -4.36
C GLN A 219 3.48 11.02 -4.84
N LEU A 220 3.38 12.05 -3.99
CA LEU A 220 2.82 13.35 -4.36
C LEU A 220 3.56 14.03 -5.53
N PRO A 221 4.92 14.01 -5.59
CA PRO A 221 5.63 14.60 -6.73
C PRO A 221 5.30 13.88 -8.05
N LEU A 222 5.17 12.55 -8.05
CA LEU A 222 4.75 11.79 -9.23
C LEU A 222 3.35 12.21 -9.69
N ALA A 223 2.40 12.30 -8.75
CA ALA A 223 1.03 12.73 -9.07
C ALA A 223 1.01 14.13 -9.71
N ALA A 224 1.83 15.06 -9.21
CA ALA A 224 1.95 16.41 -9.76
C ALA A 224 2.55 16.41 -11.17
N ILE A 225 3.60 15.61 -11.41
CA ILE A 225 4.23 15.46 -12.74
C ILE A 225 3.22 14.89 -13.74
N LEU A 226 2.56 13.78 -13.40
CA LEU A 226 1.57 13.14 -14.27
C LEU A 226 0.40 14.09 -14.57
N ASN A 227 -0.07 14.85 -13.58
CA ASN A 227 -1.10 15.86 -13.78
C ASN A 227 -0.66 16.93 -14.80
N ARG A 228 0.57 17.44 -14.69
CA ARG A 228 1.12 18.41 -15.66
C ARG A 228 1.21 17.82 -17.07
N VAL A 229 1.58 16.54 -17.19
CA VAL A 229 1.58 15.84 -18.48
C VAL A 229 0.17 15.77 -19.06
N GLY A 230 -0.83 15.37 -18.25
CA GLY A 230 -2.23 15.35 -18.66
C GLY A 230 -2.74 16.73 -19.12
N VAL A 231 -2.44 17.79 -18.37
CA VAL A 231 -2.79 19.19 -18.73
C VAL A 231 -2.19 19.56 -20.09
N LYS A 232 -0.92 19.24 -20.33
CA LYS A 232 -0.22 19.54 -21.60
C LYS A 232 -0.87 18.85 -22.79
N TYR A 233 -1.29 17.60 -22.64
CA TYR A 233 -1.94 16.85 -23.71
C TYR A 233 -3.38 17.31 -23.97
N THR A 234 -4.12 17.73 -22.94
CA THR A 234 -5.49 18.27 -23.08
C THR A 234 -5.54 19.67 -23.65
N ALA A 235 -4.64 20.57 -23.22
CA ALA A 235 -4.58 21.94 -23.73
C ALA A 235 -4.38 21.99 -25.27
N ARG A 236 -3.59 21.06 -25.80
CA ARG A 236 -3.36 20.93 -27.26
C ARG A 236 -4.56 20.38 -28.04
N CYS A 237 -5.51 19.72 -27.38
CA CYS A 237 -6.73 19.23 -28.03
C CYS A 237 -7.76 20.34 -28.25
N ASN A 238 -7.84 21.32 -27.34
CA ASN A 238 -8.89 22.35 -27.37
C ASN A 238 -8.68 23.41 -28.47
N ALA A 239 -7.44 23.61 -28.94
CA ALA A 239 -7.12 24.68 -29.89
C ALA A 239 -7.50 24.38 -31.35
N SER A 240 -7.72 23.12 -31.74
CA SER A 240 -7.87 22.74 -33.16
C SER A 240 -9.11 21.89 -33.48
N GLU A 241 -9.89 21.41 -32.51
CA GLU A 241 -10.93 20.38 -32.74
C GLU A 241 -12.28 20.65 -32.04
N ALA A 242 -12.55 21.90 -31.62
CA ALA A 242 -13.69 22.23 -30.75
C ALA A 242 -15.09 21.87 -31.32
N GLN A 243 -15.25 21.77 -32.64
CA GLN A 243 -16.56 21.57 -33.29
C GLN A 243 -17.00 20.09 -33.40
N PRO A 244 -16.15 19.13 -33.86
CA PRO A 244 -16.51 17.71 -33.88
C PRO A 244 -16.52 17.03 -32.49
N GLN A 245 -16.05 17.69 -31.42
CA GLN A 245 -16.11 17.14 -30.05
C GLN A 245 -17.53 17.07 -29.49
N ARG A 246 -18.39 18.05 -29.77
CA ARG A 246 -19.79 18.05 -29.28
C ARG A 246 -20.59 16.86 -29.83
N ILE A 247 -20.36 16.46 -31.07
CA ILE A 247 -21.10 15.38 -31.76
C ILE A 247 -20.66 13.98 -31.30
N ALA A 248 -19.37 13.78 -31.03
CA ALA A 248 -18.87 12.50 -30.51
C ALA A 248 -19.25 12.28 -29.04
N LEU A 249 -19.19 13.34 -28.22
CA LEU A 249 -19.62 13.30 -26.82
C LEU A 249 -21.11 13.02 -26.69
N SER A 250 -21.96 13.59 -27.55
CA SER A 250 -23.41 13.31 -27.55
C SER A 250 -23.74 11.88 -28.00
N ARG A 251 -22.93 11.27 -28.89
CA ARG A 251 -23.08 9.84 -29.24
C ARG A 251 -22.62 8.94 -28.10
N MET A 252 -21.50 9.25 -27.45
CA MET A 252 -21.05 8.51 -26.27
C MET A 252 -22.03 8.63 -25.10
N GLU A 253 -22.68 9.78 -24.88
CA GLU A 253 -23.74 9.92 -23.85
C GLU A 253 -24.87 8.89 -24.01
N LYS A 254 -25.19 8.49 -25.24
CA LYS A 254 -26.25 7.52 -25.53
C LYS A 254 -25.88 6.08 -25.16
N TYR A 255 -24.58 5.73 -25.25
CA TYR A 255 -24.06 4.38 -24.99
C TYR A 255 -23.29 4.25 -23.66
N ALA A 256 -22.93 5.37 -23.02
CA ALA A 256 -22.16 5.40 -21.78
C ALA A 256 -22.97 4.96 -20.55
N ASN A 257 -24.31 5.02 -20.61
CA ASN A 257 -25.17 4.64 -19.48
C ASN A 257 -25.10 3.15 -19.11
N PRO A 258 -25.31 2.18 -20.02
CA PRO A 258 -25.27 0.77 -19.64
C PRO A 258 -23.85 0.29 -19.34
N LEU A 259 -22.85 0.74 -20.11
CA LEU A 259 -21.46 0.30 -19.91
C LEU A 259 -20.85 0.87 -18.63
N GLY A 260 -21.14 2.14 -18.30
CA GLY A 260 -20.72 2.75 -17.05
C GLY A 260 -21.39 2.12 -15.83
N PHE A 261 -22.66 1.74 -15.95
CA PHE A 261 -23.38 1.03 -14.90
C PHE A 261 -22.88 -0.41 -14.71
N ALA A 262 -22.57 -1.12 -15.80
CA ALA A 262 -21.96 -2.44 -15.73
C ALA A 262 -20.56 -2.40 -15.11
N ALA A 263 -19.74 -1.42 -15.49
CA ALA A 263 -18.42 -1.20 -14.88
C ALA A 263 -18.54 -0.84 -13.39
N LEU A 264 -19.51 -0.01 -13.02
CA LEU A 264 -19.77 0.35 -11.61
C LEU A 264 -20.19 -0.87 -10.80
N SER A 265 -21.11 -1.67 -11.34
CA SER A 265 -21.60 -2.89 -10.71
C SER A 265 -20.50 -3.93 -10.56
N ALA A 266 -19.66 -4.11 -11.59
CA ALA A 266 -18.49 -4.99 -11.52
C ALA A 266 -17.47 -4.49 -10.49
N GLY A 267 -17.20 -3.19 -10.46
CA GLY A 267 -16.31 -2.58 -9.45
C GLY A 267 -16.83 -2.75 -8.02
N LEU A 268 -18.13 -2.54 -7.80
CA LEU A 268 -18.79 -2.79 -6.51
C LEU A 268 -18.75 -4.28 -6.14
N ALA A 269 -19.04 -5.19 -7.07
CA ALA A 269 -19.02 -6.63 -6.82
C ALA A 269 -17.61 -7.11 -6.46
N LEU A 270 -16.59 -6.66 -7.20
CA LEU A 270 -15.19 -6.98 -6.89
C LEU A 270 -14.76 -6.37 -5.55
N LEU A 271 -15.24 -5.18 -5.19
CA LEU A 271 -15.00 -4.58 -3.89
C LEU A 271 -15.68 -5.40 -2.78
N VAL A 272 -16.93 -5.82 -2.97
CA VAL A 272 -17.61 -6.72 -2.03
C VAL A 272 -16.82 -8.02 -1.88
N ILE A 273 -16.37 -8.65 -2.96
CA ILE A 273 -15.53 -9.87 -2.91
C ILE A 273 -14.23 -9.60 -2.16
N ALA A 274 -13.54 -8.51 -2.46
CA ALA A 274 -12.28 -8.13 -1.82
C ALA A 274 -12.43 -7.89 -0.29
N PHE A 275 -13.55 -7.27 0.12
CA PHE A 275 -13.85 -6.98 1.52
C PHE A 275 -14.47 -8.17 2.28
N TRP A 276 -15.24 -9.02 1.60
CA TRP A 276 -15.88 -10.21 2.19
C TRP A 276 -14.98 -11.44 2.19
N TYR A 277 -13.93 -11.46 1.36
CA TYR A 277 -12.91 -12.49 1.45
C TYR A 277 -12.09 -12.29 2.73
N LYS A 278 -12.61 -12.83 3.83
CA LYS A 278 -11.87 -13.03 5.07
C LYS A 278 -10.95 -14.23 4.85
N PRO A 279 -9.63 -14.11 5.05
CA PRO A 279 -8.80 -15.30 5.15
C PRO A 279 -9.43 -16.24 6.19
N LEU A 280 -9.40 -17.55 5.93
CA LEU A 280 -10.04 -18.54 6.79
C LEU A 280 -9.55 -18.35 8.24
N GLY A 281 -10.49 -18.05 9.14
CA GLY A 281 -10.23 -17.69 10.54
C GLY A 281 -11.04 -16.47 10.97
N VAL A 282 -11.74 -16.57 12.10
CA VAL A 282 -12.28 -15.38 12.77
C VAL A 282 -11.06 -14.68 13.38
N GLN A 283 -10.80 -13.43 12.99
CA GLN A 283 -9.76 -12.62 13.64
C GLN A 283 -10.12 -12.53 15.12
N GLN A 284 -9.40 -13.28 15.95
CA GLN A 284 -9.48 -13.20 17.39
C GLN A 284 -8.80 -11.89 17.78
N PHE A 285 -9.55 -10.95 18.34
CA PHE A 285 -8.96 -9.78 18.96
C PHE A 285 -8.33 -10.24 20.27
N GLY A 286 -7.04 -9.95 20.45
CA GLY A 286 -6.35 -10.51 21.59
C GLY A 286 -4.90 -10.15 21.77
N ARG A 287 -4.36 -10.51 22.95
CA ARG A 287 -2.95 -10.41 23.29
C ARG A 287 -2.24 -11.74 23.00
N VAL A 288 -0.97 -11.64 22.64
CA VAL A 288 -0.08 -12.79 22.47
C VAL A 288 0.92 -12.78 23.62
N LEU A 289 1.13 -13.92 24.28
CA LEU A 289 2.21 -14.10 25.24
C LEU A 289 3.30 -14.96 24.60
N ILE A 290 4.55 -14.51 24.63
CA ILE A 290 5.70 -15.35 24.28
C ILE A 290 6.40 -15.77 25.56
N ASP A 291 6.60 -17.07 25.75
CA ASP A 291 7.36 -17.59 26.87
C ASP A 291 8.87 -17.58 26.59
N ASP A 292 9.57 -16.66 27.27
CA ASP A 292 11.03 -16.65 27.39
C ASP A 292 11.49 -17.23 28.73
N ALA A 293 10.59 -17.32 29.72
CA ALA A 293 10.92 -17.77 31.06
C ALA A 293 11.49 -19.19 31.05
N HIS A 294 11.09 -20.04 30.10
CA HIS A 294 11.58 -21.41 29.95
C HIS A 294 12.75 -21.58 28.98
N SER A 295 13.23 -20.54 28.30
CA SER A 295 14.34 -20.64 27.34
C SER A 295 15.55 -19.81 27.75
N ASN A 296 16.69 -20.48 27.92
CA ASN A 296 18.01 -19.87 28.09
C ASN A 296 18.84 -19.88 26.80
N TRP A 297 18.24 -20.22 25.67
CA TRP A 297 18.91 -20.35 24.36
C TRP A 297 18.34 -19.40 23.32
N GLU A 298 17.01 -19.23 23.29
CA GLU A 298 16.33 -18.46 22.26
C GLU A 298 15.46 -17.35 22.85
N TRP A 299 15.96 -16.11 22.82
CA TRP A 299 15.30 -14.94 23.42
C TRP A 299 14.43 -14.17 22.44
N SER A 300 13.36 -13.57 22.93
CA SER A 300 12.48 -12.64 22.21
C SER A 300 12.89 -11.18 22.41
N THR A 301 14.14 -10.93 22.84
CA THR A 301 14.69 -9.59 22.96
C THR A 301 14.74 -8.91 21.58
N PRO A 302 14.46 -7.60 21.50
CA PRO A 302 14.59 -6.86 20.24
C PRO A 302 15.96 -7.06 19.60
N PHE A 303 15.98 -7.29 18.29
CA PHE A 303 17.21 -7.39 17.53
C PHE A 303 17.72 -5.99 17.18
N GLU A 304 18.68 -5.51 17.95
CA GLU A 304 19.22 -4.15 17.84
C GLU A 304 20.64 -4.14 17.27
N ARG A 305 21.12 -2.95 16.89
CA ARG A 305 22.46 -2.71 16.33
C ARG A 305 23.59 -3.19 17.26
N HIS A 306 23.33 -3.26 18.55
CA HIS A 306 24.30 -3.64 19.57
C HIS A 306 24.02 -5.03 20.15
N SER A 307 23.08 -5.78 19.58
CA SER A 307 22.85 -7.18 19.91
C SER A 307 23.96 -8.02 19.28
N PHE A 308 24.83 -8.60 20.10
CA PHE A 308 25.90 -9.50 19.66
C PHE A 308 25.84 -10.83 20.42
N GLY A 309 26.50 -11.86 19.88
CA GLY A 309 26.61 -13.17 20.50
C GLY A 309 25.36 -14.03 20.31
N GLU A 310 25.21 -15.04 21.17
CA GLU A 310 24.16 -16.06 21.10
C GLU A 310 22.75 -15.46 21.04
N LYS A 311 22.48 -14.45 21.88
CA LYS A 311 21.19 -13.74 21.92
C LYS A 311 20.79 -13.06 20.60
N ALA A 312 21.78 -12.69 19.80
CA ALA A 312 21.57 -12.06 18.51
C ALA A 312 21.42 -13.12 17.39
N THR A 313 22.13 -14.24 17.50
CA THR A 313 22.13 -15.31 16.50
C THR A 313 20.88 -16.21 16.61
N TYR A 314 20.48 -16.56 17.82
CA TYR A 314 19.40 -17.49 18.12
C TYR A 314 18.30 -16.73 18.87
N GLY A 315 17.52 -15.94 18.13
CA GLY A 315 16.53 -15.05 18.74
C GLY A 315 15.23 -14.92 17.95
N TYR A 316 14.12 -14.82 18.68
CA TYR A 316 12.78 -14.55 18.14
C TYR A 316 12.43 -13.07 18.15
N GLY A 317 13.41 -12.16 18.32
CA GLY A 317 13.17 -10.71 18.29
C GLY A 317 12.43 -10.24 17.04
N SER A 318 12.76 -10.79 15.87
CA SER A 318 12.06 -10.49 14.61
C SER A 318 10.65 -11.05 14.58
N LEU A 319 10.41 -12.25 15.13
CA LEU A 319 9.06 -12.81 15.26
C LEU A 319 8.22 -11.95 16.21
N ARG A 320 8.76 -11.57 17.38
CA ARG A 320 8.11 -10.65 18.32
C ARG A 320 7.77 -9.33 17.63
N ALA A 321 8.71 -8.72 16.91
CA ALA A 321 8.47 -7.47 16.19
C ALA A 321 7.37 -7.62 15.12
N LEU A 322 7.34 -8.77 14.43
CA LEU A 322 6.28 -9.10 13.48
C LEU A 322 4.92 -9.23 14.17
N LEU A 323 4.84 -9.98 15.28
CA LEU A 323 3.61 -10.18 16.04
C LEU A 323 3.10 -8.86 16.65
N GLN A 324 3.99 -8.05 17.23
CA GLN A 324 3.68 -6.72 17.80
C GLN A 324 3.08 -5.75 16.78
N ARG A 325 3.34 -5.95 15.48
CA ARG A 325 2.73 -5.15 14.42
C ARG A 325 1.23 -5.42 14.26
N TYR A 326 0.78 -6.62 14.61
CA TYR A 326 -0.60 -7.08 14.38
C TYR A 326 -1.39 -7.30 15.67
N TRP A 327 -0.73 -7.68 16.76
CA TRP A 327 -1.33 -7.96 18.07
C TRP A 327 -0.45 -7.42 19.21
N PRO A 328 -1.04 -6.85 20.28
CA PRO A 328 -0.31 -6.59 21.51
C PRO A 328 0.38 -7.88 21.95
N THR A 329 1.71 -7.84 22.06
CA THR A 329 2.52 -9.03 22.34
C THR A 329 3.42 -8.75 23.54
N ASP A 330 3.21 -9.54 24.58
CA ASP A 330 3.97 -9.54 25.82
C ASP A 330 4.98 -10.68 25.82
N VAL A 331 6.03 -10.55 26.63
CA VAL A 331 7.04 -11.59 26.83
C VAL A 331 7.10 -11.92 28.31
N ASN A 332 6.91 -13.19 28.63
CA ASN A 332 7.15 -13.70 29.96
C ASN A 332 8.65 -14.00 30.10
N GLU A 333 9.40 -13.16 30.82
CA GLU A 333 10.86 -13.32 30.92
C GLU A 333 11.31 -14.19 32.11
N SER A 334 10.46 -14.36 33.13
CA SER A 334 10.88 -15.01 34.37
C SER A 334 9.76 -15.61 35.23
N THR A 335 8.50 -15.39 34.88
CA THR A 335 7.36 -15.74 35.72
C THR A 335 6.90 -17.16 35.41
N SER A 336 6.44 -17.90 36.43
CA SER A 336 5.85 -19.22 36.24
C SER A 336 4.49 -19.08 35.54
N LEU A 337 4.18 -19.92 34.55
CA LEU A 337 2.98 -19.76 33.72
C LEU A 337 1.67 -19.85 34.53
N ASP A 338 1.65 -20.65 35.60
CA ASP A 338 0.52 -20.79 36.54
C ASP A 338 0.24 -19.53 37.37
N SER A 339 1.22 -18.62 37.47
CA SER A 339 1.07 -17.34 38.17
C SER A 339 0.69 -16.17 37.24
N ILE A 340 0.62 -16.43 35.93
CA ILE A 340 0.16 -15.46 34.94
C ILE A 340 -1.33 -15.66 34.70
N ASP A 341 -2.09 -14.58 34.68
CA ASP A 341 -3.48 -14.63 34.22
C ASP A 341 -3.52 -14.85 32.70
N LEU A 342 -3.50 -16.12 32.29
CA LEU A 342 -3.53 -16.54 30.89
C LEU A 342 -4.84 -16.13 30.18
N SER A 343 -5.90 -15.82 30.92
CA SER A 343 -7.18 -15.39 30.34
C SER A 343 -7.11 -14.02 29.64
N LEU A 344 -6.07 -13.23 29.92
CA LEU A 344 -5.79 -11.97 29.24
C LEU A 344 -5.25 -12.16 27.81
N TYR A 345 -4.86 -13.38 27.46
CA TYR A 345 -4.23 -13.72 26.19
C TYR A 345 -5.15 -14.58 25.34
N GLN A 346 -4.91 -14.56 24.04
CA GLN A 346 -5.60 -15.39 23.05
C GLN A 346 -4.66 -16.43 22.49
N VAL A 347 -3.35 -16.13 22.47
CA VAL A 347 -2.31 -17.07 22.06
C VAL A 347 -1.19 -17.05 23.07
N VAL A 348 -0.76 -18.24 23.51
CA VAL A 348 0.49 -18.44 24.25
C VAL A 348 1.47 -19.17 23.32
N ILE A 349 2.65 -18.60 23.13
CA ILE A 349 3.73 -19.15 22.32
C ILE A 349 4.77 -19.76 23.26
N LEU A 350 4.96 -21.07 23.11
CA LEU A 350 5.87 -21.87 23.91
C LEU A 350 7.01 -22.33 22.99
N LYS A 351 8.20 -21.80 23.19
CA LYS A 351 9.32 -22.00 22.27
C LYS A 351 10.54 -22.56 22.98
N THR A 352 11.06 -23.66 22.44
CA THR A 352 12.38 -24.23 22.74
C THR A 352 12.79 -24.15 24.21
N PRO A 353 11.98 -24.76 25.11
CA PRO A 353 12.23 -24.71 26.54
C PRO A 353 13.56 -25.42 26.86
N THR A 354 14.47 -24.75 27.56
CA THR A 354 15.71 -25.35 28.10
C THR A 354 15.55 -25.91 29.51
N LYS A 355 14.37 -25.78 30.09
CA LYS A 355 14.00 -26.32 31.41
C LYS A 355 12.59 -26.89 31.38
N PRO A 356 12.27 -27.87 32.22
CA PRO A 356 10.94 -28.47 32.26
C PRO A 356 9.89 -27.48 32.79
N TYR A 357 8.66 -27.64 32.32
CA TYR A 357 7.47 -27.04 32.94
C TYR A 357 7.09 -27.83 34.19
N THR A 358 6.59 -27.14 35.20
CA THR A 358 6.03 -27.77 36.39
C THR A 358 4.62 -28.32 36.11
N PRO A 359 4.13 -29.30 36.89
CA PRO A 359 2.76 -29.79 36.73
C PRO A 359 1.69 -28.70 36.79
N SER A 360 1.84 -27.69 37.66
CA SER A 360 0.89 -26.59 37.76
C SER A 360 0.88 -25.68 36.53
N GLU A 361 2.04 -25.46 35.90
CA GLU A 361 2.13 -24.72 34.65
C GLU A 361 1.48 -25.46 33.49
N ILE A 362 1.66 -26.78 33.42
CA ILE A 362 0.99 -27.64 32.44
C ILE A 362 -0.52 -27.55 32.62
N ASP A 363 -1.01 -27.71 33.86
CA ASP A 363 -2.43 -27.60 34.18
C ASP A 363 -3.00 -26.23 33.80
N ALA A 364 -2.29 -25.13 34.11
CA ALA A 364 -2.72 -23.78 33.74
C ALA A 364 -2.83 -23.59 32.21
N VAL A 365 -1.88 -24.14 31.44
CA VAL A 365 -1.93 -24.09 29.97
C VAL A 365 -3.06 -24.96 29.42
N LEU A 366 -3.31 -26.14 30.01
CA LEU A 366 -4.43 -27.00 29.64
C LEU A 366 -5.79 -26.33 29.92
N GLU A 367 -5.94 -25.68 31.08
CA GLU A 367 -7.13 -24.89 31.41
C GLU A 367 -7.33 -23.73 30.41
N PHE A 368 -6.25 -23.04 30.05
CA PHE A 368 -6.28 -22.00 29.02
C PHE A 368 -6.75 -22.54 27.66
N ILE A 369 -6.24 -23.71 27.23
CA ILE A 369 -6.68 -24.38 25.99
C ILE A 369 -8.16 -24.78 26.08
N HIS A 370 -8.59 -25.37 27.19
CA HIS A 370 -9.99 -25.77 27.40
C HIS A 370 -10.95 -24.56 27.39
N ALA A 371 -10.48 -23.39 27.82
CA ALA A 371 -11.22 -22.14 27.74
C ALA A 371 -11.26 -21.53 26.32
N GLY A 372 -10.62 -22.16 25.33
CA GLY A 372 -10.58 -21.72 23.93
C GLY A 372 -9.33 -20.90 23.56
N GLY A 373 -8.34 -20.83 24.44
CA GLY A 373 -7.03 -20.25 24.16
C GLY A 373 -6.24 -21.04 23.12
N GLY A 374 -5.49 -20.34 22.26
CA GLY A 374 -4.61 -20.95 21.29
C GLY A 374 -3.20 -21.15 21.84
N VAL A 375 -2.60 -22.32 21.62
CA VAL A 375 -1.18 -22.54 21.96
C VAL A 375 -0.38 -22.77 20.68
N TRP A 376 0.73 -22.06 20.55
CA TRP A 376 1.69 -22.25 19.48
C TRP A 376 3.01 -22.78 20.06
N MET A 377 3.28 -24.05 19.79
CA MET A 377 4.50 -24.71 20.24
C MET A 377 5.56 -24.66 19.12
N ILE A 378 6.79 -24.29 19.48
CA ILE A 378 7.94 -24.26 18.57
C ILE A 378 9.04 -25.14 19.18
N GLY A 379 9.36 -26.23 18.50
CA GLY A 379 10.41 -27.17 18.89
C GLY A 379 11.69 -26.99 18.07
N ASP A 380 12.78 -27.54 18.60
CA ASP A 380 14.06 -27.65 17.90
C ASP A 380 14.29 -29.10 17.42
N HIS A 381 15.03 -29.25 16.32
CA HIS A 381 15.33 -30.53 15.67
C HIS A 381 16.42 -31.35 16.36
N ASP A 382 17.34 -30.72 17.09
CA ASP A 382 18.52 -31.37 17.66
C ASP A 382 18.33 -31.78 19.13
N ASN A 383 17.28 -31.27 19.78
CA ASN A 383 17.01 -31.52 21.21
C ASN A 383 18.22 -31.18 22.10
N LEU A 384 18.98 -30.15 21.71
CA LEU A 384 20.32 -29.83 22.25
C LEU A 384 20.36 -29.65 23.77
N PHE A 385 19.23 -29.25 24.38
CA PHE A 385 19.08 -29.07 25.83
C PHE A 385 17.90 -29.84 26.42
N GLY A 386 17.48 -30.94 25.79
CA GLY A 386 16.24 -31.62 26.20
C GLY A 386 14.97 -30.87 25.79
N MET A 387 15.07 -29.86 24.92
CA MET A 387 13.96 -29.00 24.49
C MET A 387 12.76 -29.78 23.96
N GLY A 388 13.01 -30.78 23.12
CA GLY A 388 11.96 -31.66 22.60
C GLY A 388 11.35 -32.51 23.69
N GLN A 389 12.13 -32.96 24.68
CA GLN A 389 11.60 -33.72 25.83
C GLN A 389 10.69 -32.84 26.71
N TYR A 390 11.12 -31.63 27.04
CA TYR A 390 10.34 -30.71 27.88
C TYR A 390 9.06 -30.23 27.19
N LEU A 391 9.10 -30.04 25.87
CA LEU A 391 7.93 -29.68 25.08
C LEU A 391 6.95 -30.87 24.92
N ASN A 392 7.45 -32.10 24.80
CA ASN A 392 6.61 -33.30 24.71
C ASN A 392 6.04 -33.77 26.05
N SER A 393 6.64 -33.36 27.17
CA SER A 393 6.12 -33.64 28.51
C SER A 393 5.00 -32.69 28.94
N MET A 394 4.76 -31.65 28.14
CA MET A 394 3.65 -30.73 28.25
C MET A 394 2.45 -31.25 27.46
#